data_AF-A0A938F6Q8-F1
#
_entry.id   AF-A0A938F6Q8-F1
#
_cell.length_a   1.000
_cell.length_b   1.000
_cell.length_c   1.000
_cell.angle_alpha   90.00
_cell.angle_beta   90.00
_cell.angle_gamma   90.00
#
_symmetry.space_group_name_H-M   'P 1'
#
loop_
_entity.id
_entity.type
_entity.pdbx_description
1 polymer ?
#
loop_
_entity_poly.entity_id
_entity_poly.type
_entity_poly.pdbx_seq_one_letter_code
_entity_poly.pdbx_strand_id
1 'polypeptide(L)' 'MANSEHSDPDPSDSGALDLDGIERDLADAETALARLDAGTYFSDEVTGQPLPADVLAANPLARRDPT' A
#
# COMPACT_ATOMS: atom_id res chain seq x y z
N MET A 1 -23.45 19.90 -37.23
CA MET A 1 -22.27 19.54 -36.41
C MET A 1 -22.66 19.82 -34.97
N ALA A 2 -23.01 18.79 -34.21
CA ALA A 2 -23.37 18.94 -32.81
C ALA A 2 -22.09 19.06 -31.99
N ASN A 3 -21.99 20.10 -31.18
CA ASN A 3 -20.88 20.32 -30.26
C ASN A 3 -20.99 19.25 -29.16
N SER A 4 -20.13 18.23 -29.20
CA SER A 4 -20.02 17.26 -28.12
C SER A 4 -19.47 17.98 -26.91
N GLU A 5 -20.35 18.37 -25.99
CA GLU A 5 -19.98 18.81 -24.65
C GLU A 5 -19.18 17.67 -24.00
N HIS A 6 -17.86 17.85 -23.88
CA HIS A 6 -17.06 17.05 -22.95
C HIS A 6 -17.63 17.40 -21.58
N SER A 7 -18.49 16.53 -21.06
CA SER A 7 -18.91 16.61 -19.67
C SER A 7 -17.68 16.27 -18.84
N ASP A 8 -16.92 17.29 -18.44
CA ASP A 8 -15.91 17.12 -17.40
C ASP A 8 -16.62 16.52 -16.18
N PRO A 9 -16.07 15.47 -15.55
CA PRO A 9 -16.64 14.95 -14.32
C PRO A 9 -16.64 16.07 -13.27
N ASP A 10 -17.80 16.35 -12.70
CA ASP A 10 -17.95 17.26 -11.57
C ASP A 10 -17.08 16.73 -10.41
N PRO A 11 -16.11 17.51 -9.87
CA PRO A 11 -15.25 17.06 -8.78
C PRO A 11 -16.04 16.81 -7.47
N SER A 12 -17.33 17.16 -7.44
CA SER A 12 -18.21 16.99 -6.28
C SER A 12 -18.85 15.60 -6.21
N ASP A 13 -18.72 14.76 -7.25
CA ASP A 13 -19.16 13.35 -7.23
C ASP A 13 -17.99 12.42 -6.85
N SER A 14 -17.38 12.72 -5.70
CA SER A 14 -16.41 11.84 -5.06
C SER A 14 -16.81 11.75 -3.60
N GLY A 15 -17.39 10.59 -3.23
CA GLY A 15 -17.59 10.24 -1.83
C GLY A 15 -16.31 10.55 -1.05
N ALA A 16 -16.46 11.23 0.09
CA ALA A 16 -15.35 11.78 0.86
C ALA A 16 -14.17 10.79 0.96
N LEU A 17 -12.97 11.25 0.59
CA LEU A 17 -11.75 10.43 0.64
C LEU A 17 -11.53 9.90 2.06
N ASP A 18 -11.22 8.61 2.17
CA ASP A 18 -10.81 7.98 3.43
C ASP A 18 -9.36 8.37 3.75
N LEU A 19 -9.20 9.54 4.38
CA LEU A 19 -7.88 10.07 4.74
C LEU A 19 -7.20 9.22 5.81
N ASP A 20 -7.96 8.61 6.72
CA ASP A 20 -7.41 7.74 7.78
C ASP A 20 -6.83 6.46 7.17
N GLY A 21 -7.52 5.88 6.17
CA GLY A 21 -7.01 4.74 5.40
C GLY A 21 -5.71 5.09 4.67
N ILE A 22 -5.67 6.24 4.00
CA ILE A 22 -4.48 6.72 3.29
C ILE A 22 -3.30 6.95 4.26
N GLU A 23 -3.54 7.57 5.42
CA GLU A 23 -2.52 7.80 6.44
C GLU A 23 -1.93 6.49 6.96
N ARG A 24 -2.78 5.49 7.23
CA ARG A 24 -2.34 4.15 7.64
C ARG A 24 -1.48 3.48 6.57
N ASP A 25 -1.94 3.51 5.32
CA ASP A 25 -1.23 2.88 4.21
C ASP A 25 0.15 3.52 4.00
N LEU A 26 0.24 4.85 4.16
CA LEU A 26 1.51 5.57 4.11
C LEU A 26 2.44 5.18 5.27
N ALA A 27 1.94 5.11 6.49
CA ALA A 27 2.72 4.69 7.66
C ALA A 27 3.24 3.25 7.53
N ASP A 28 2.45 2.35 6.93
CA ASP A 28 2.87 0.99 6.63
C ASP A 28 4.01 0.95 5.59
N ALA A 29 3.92 1.78 4.54
CA ALA A 29 4.99 1.93 3.55
C ALA A 29 6.28 2.49 4.16
N GLU A 30 6.19 3.52 5.00
CA GLU A 30 7.35 4.07 5.72
C GLU A 30 8.03 3.01 6.60
N THR A 31 7.23 2.19 7.29
CA THR A 31 7.75 1.09 8.11
C THR A 31 8.48 0.06 7.25
N ALA A 32 7.93 -0.31 6.09
CA ALA A 32 8.56 -1.24 5.15
C ALA A 32 9.91 -0.70 4.63
N LEU A 33 9.98 0.59 4.29
CA LEU A 33 11.21 1.25 3.85
C LEU A 33 12.26 1.30 4.96
N ALA A 34 11.86 1.59 6.20
CA ALA A 34 12.76 1.57 7.35
C ALA A 34 13.35 0.17 7.60
N ARG A 35 12.54 -0.89 7.45
CA ARG A 35 13.02 -2.28 7.53
C ARG A 35 13.98 -2.61 6.39
N LEU A 36 13.76 -2.06 5.19
CA LEU A 36 14.65 -2.29 4.05
C LEU A 36 16.01 -1.67 4.29
N ASP A 37 16.05 -0.45 4.80
CA ASP A 37 17.28 0.25 5.20
C ASP A 37 17.99 -0.50 6.35
N ALA A 38 17.24 -0.97 7.34
CA ALA A 38 17.77 -1.77 8.45
C ALA A 38 18.19 -3.20 8.07
N GLY A 39 17.92 -3.66 6.84
CA GLY A 39 18.23 -5.01 6.37
C GLY A 39 17.31 -6.11 6.93
N THR A 40 16.18 -5.75 7.55
CA THR A 40 15.22 -6.69 8.17
C THR A 40 13.92 -6.87 7.37
N TYR A 41 13.82 -6.23 6.20
CA TYR A 41 12.61 -6.27 5.36
C TYR A 41 12.20 -7.68 4.92
N PHE A 42 13.18 -8.53 4.60
CA PHE A 42 12.92 -9.90 4.14
C PHE A 42 12.72 -10.91 5.29
N SER A 43 12.60 -10.44 6.53
CA SER A 43 12.47 -11.30 7.71
C SER A 43 11.10 -11.13 8.36
N ASP A 44 10.49 -12.25 8.71
CA ASP A 44 9.27 -12.31 9.51
C ASP A 44 9.55 -11.72 10.90
N GLU A 45 8.72 -10.76 11.33
CA GLU A 45 8.96 -10.00 12.56
C GLU A 45 8.77 -10.82 13.85
N VAL A 46 8.11 -11.97 13.77
CA VAL A 46 7.81 -12.83 14.92
C VAL A 46 8.82 -13.96 15.03
N THR A 47 9.09 -14.64 13.92
CA THR A 47 9.93 -15.84 13.87
C THR A 47 11.37 -15.54 13.50
N GLY A 48 11.63 -14.38 12.89
CA GLY A 48 12.92 -14.01 12.31
C GLY A 48 13.29 -14.81 11.06
N GLN A 49 12.43 -15.72 10.59
CA GLN A 49 12.69 -16.51 9.38
C GLN A 49 12.52 -15.65 8.12
N PRO A 50 13.15 -16.02 7.00
CA PRO A 50 12.94 -15.33 5.73
C PRO A 50 11.47 -15.38 5.28
N LEU A 51 10.91 -14.24 4.89
CA LEU A 51 9.60 -14.17 4.24
C LEU A 51 9.69 -14.74 2.82
N PRO A 52 8.70 -15.52 2.37
CA PRO A 52 8.65 -15.99 0.99
C PRO A 52 8.55 -14.82 0.00
N ALA A 53 9.27 -14.92 -1.12
CA ALA A 53 9.25 -13.88 -2.15
C ALA A 53 7.85 -13.65 -2.73
N ASP A 54 7.05 -14.71 -2.88
CA ASP A 54 5.68 -14.62 -3.40
C ASP A 54 4.75 -13.84 -2.45
N VAL A 55 4.98 -13.92 -1.13
CA VAL A 55 4.23 -13.15 -0.13
C VAL A 55 4.51 -11.66 -0.28
N LEU A 56 5.78 -11.28 -0.42
CA LEU A 56 6.18 -9.88 -0.62
C LEU A 56 5.80 -9.35 -2.00
N ALA A 57 5.79 -10.20 -3.03
CA ALA A 57 5.31 -9.83 -4.36
C ALA A 57 3.80 -9.55 -4.37
N ALA A 58 3.02 -10.33 -3.62
CA ALA A 58 1.58 -10.12 -3.47
C ALA A 58 1.25 -8.95 -2.52
N ASN A 59 2.03 -8.78 -1.45
CA ASN A 59 1.88 -7.71 -0.48
C ASN A 59 3.27 -7.20 -0.02
N PRO A 60 3.78 -6.11 -0.61
CA PRO A 60 5.09 -5.54 -0.25
C PRO A 60 5.17 -5.03 1.20
N LEU A 61 4.03 -4.87 1.86
CA LEU A 61 3.96 -4.41 3.26
C LEU A 61 3.82 -5.59 4.24
N ALA A 62 3.89 -6.84 3.75
CA ALA A 62 3.85 -8.01 4.60
C ALA A 62 4.99 -8.00 5.64
N ARG A 63 4.61 -8.32 6.87
CA ARG A 63 5.53 -8.40 8.02
C ARG A 63 5.66 -9.82 8.56
N ARG A 64 4.79 -10.72 8.09
CA ARG A 64 4.66 -12.10 8.57
C ARG A 64 4.32 -13.05 7.44
N ASP A 65 4.79 -14.28 7.57
CA ASP A 65 4.36 -15.38 6.72
C ASP A 65 2.93 -15.80 7.11
N PRO A 66 1.98 -15.90 6.17
CA PRO A 66 0.61 -16.35 6.44
C PRO A 66 0.46 -17.82 6.86
N THR A 67 1.55 -18.58 7.02
CA THR A 67 1.58 -19.98 7.51
C THR A 67 0.92 -20.19 8.87
#